data_AF-A0A9D1VNJ1-F1
#
_entry.id   AF-A0A9D1VNJ1-F1
#
_cell.length_a   1.000
_cell.length_b   1.000
_cell.length_c   1.000
_cell.angle_alpha   90.00
_cell.angle_beta   90.00
_cell.angle_gamma   90.00
#
_symmetry.space_group_name_H-M   'P 1'
#
loop_
_entity.id
_entity.type
_entity.pdbx_description
1 polymer ?
#
loop_
_entity_poly.entity_id
_entity_poly.type
_entity_poly.pdbx_seq_one_letter_code
_entity_poly.pdbx_strand_id
1 'polypeptide(L)' 'MAANTVVTIARQYGSGGREIGLRVAEKLGVKCYDKELLDRAAKDSGICQELFEHHDEKP' A
#
# COMPACT_ATOMS: atom_id res chain seq x y z
N MET A 1 -12.12 -17.60 12.79
CA MET A 1 -10.94 -16.83 12.32
C MET A 1 -11.46 -15.69 11.46
N ALA A 2 -11.18 -14.44 11.81
CA ALA A 2 -11.59 -13.31 10.97
C ALA A 2 -10.70 -13.29 9.72
N ALA A 3 -11.29 -13.31 8.54
CA ALA A 3 -10.54 -13.20 7.29
C ALA A 3 -10.04 -11.75 7.14
N ASN A 4 -8.73 -11.55 7.21
CA ASN A 4 -8.12 -10.25 6.89
C ASN A 4 -8.30 -9.99 5.40
N THR A 5 -9.24 -9.11 5.05
CA THR A 5 -9.53 -8.76 3.66
C THR A 5 -8.53 -7.70 3.20
N VAL A 6 -7.68 -8.07 2.23
CA VAL A 6 -6.71 -7.18 1.60
C VAL A 6 -7.18 -6.85 0.20
N VAL A 7 -7.22 -5.57 -0.14
CA VAL A 7 -7.65 -5.09 -1.47
C VAL A 7 -6.45 -4.44 -2.17
N THR A 8 -6.03 -5.01 -3.28
CA THR A 8 -4.92 -4.50 -4.09
C THR A 8 -5.47 -3.91 -5.39
N ILE A 9 -5.16 -2.65 -5.66
CA ILE A 9 -5.60 -1.94 -6.88
C ILE A 9 -4.39 -1.68 -7.76
N ALA A 10 -4.25 -2.47 -8.83
CA ALA A 10 -3.30 -2.18 -9.90
C ALA A 10 -3.86 -1.05 -10.79
N ARG A 11 -3.01 -0.10 -11.18
CA ARG A 11 -3.44 1.10 -11.90
C ARG A 11 -2.35 1.60 -12.86
N GLN A 12 -2.77 2.16 -13.99
CA GLN A 12 -1.88 2.85 -14.92
C GLN A 12 -1.58 4.29 -14.45
N TYR A 13 -0.49 4.90 -14.91
CA TYR A 13 -0.20 6.31 -14.62
C TYR A 13 -1.30 7.20 -15.19
N GLY A 14 -1.75 8.20 -14.42
CA GLY A 14 -2.84 9.10 -14.83
C GLY A 14 -4.26 8.52 -14.77
N SER A 15 -4.44 7.24 -14.40
CA SER A 15 -5.77 6.59 -14.36
C SER A 15 -6.69 7.02 -13.21
N GLY A 16 -6.22 7.88 -12.30
CA GLY A 16 -6.96 8.22 -11.09
C GLY A 16 -7.06 7.08 -10.07
N GLY A 17 -6.34 5.97 -10.25
CA GLY A 17 -6.40 4.80 -9.35
C GLY A 17 -6.15 5.10 -7.87
N ARG A 18 -5.37 6.15 -7.57
CA ARG A 18 -5.13 6.63 -6.20
C ARG A 18 -6.42 7.16 -5.54
N GLU A 19 -7.22 7.94 -6.26
CA GLU A 19 -8.48 8.48 -5.75
C GLU A 19 -9.50 7.35 -5.50
N ILE A 20 -9.53 6.38 -6.41
CA ILE A 20 -10.39 5.19 -6.26
C ILE A 20 -9.98 4.40 -5.01
N GLY A 21 -8.68 4.17 -4.80
CA GLY A 21 -8.19 3.47 -3.61
C GLY A 21 -8.56 4.16 -2.31
N LEU A 22 -8.44 5.49 -2.25
CA LEU A 22 -8.85 6.28 -1.08
C LEU A 22 -10.35 6.14 -0.80
N ARG A 23 -11.20 6.33 -1.81
CA ARG A 23 -12.66 6.21 -1.65
C ARG A 23 -13.08 4.79 -1.26
N VAL A 24 -12.41 3.78 -1.77
CA VAL A 24 -12.65 2.37 -1.40
C VAL A 24 -12.26 2.13 0.05
N ALA A 25 -11.12 2.65 0.48
CA ALA A 25 -10.65 2.54 1.85
C ALA A 25 -11.59 3.25 2.85
N GLU A 26 -12.05 4.45 2.53
CA GLU A 26 -13.06 5.19 3.33
C GLU A 26 -14.36 4.40 3.45
N LYS A 27 -14.87 3.84 2.34
CA LYS A 27 -16.11 3.07 2.33
C LYS A 27 -16.00 1.75 3.11
N LEU A 28 -14.84 1.11 3.06
CA LEU A 28 -14.60 -0.16 3.76
C LEU A 28 -14.09 0.05 5.20
N GLY A 29 -13.79 1.29 5.60
CA GLY A 29 -13.19 1.60 6.91
C GLY A 29 -11.80 0.98 7.09
N VAL A 30 -11.07 0.72 6.01
CA VAL A 30 -9.73 0.11 6.03
C VAL A 30 -8.66 1.16 5.79
N LYS A 31 -7.44 0.91 6.28
CA LYS A 31 -6.31 1.81 6.04
C LYS A 31 -5.83 1.65 4.59
N CYS A 32 -5.74 2.75 3.84
CA CYS A 32 -5.14 2.77 2.51
C CYS A 32 -3.63 2.99 2.63
N TYR A 33 -2.84 2.06 2.13
CA TYR A 33 -1.38 2.19 2.05
C TYR A 33 -0.98 2.33 0.58
N ASP A 34 -0.51 3.52 0.20
CA ASP A 34 0.09 3.77 -1.11
C ASP A 34 1.60 3.52 -1.03
N LYS A 35 2.23 3.08 -2.13
CA LYS A 35 3.70 2.92 -2.20
C LYS A 35 4.41 4.23 -1.87
N GLU A 36 3.90 5.37 -2.31
CA GLU A 36 4.48 6.68 -1.94
C GLU A 36 4.34 6.99 -0.44
N LEU A 37 3.24 6.57 0.19
CA LEU A 37 3.04 6.77 1.63
C LEU A 37 3.95 5.85 2.44
N LEU A 38 4.11 4.60 1.99
CA LEU A 38 5.05 3.64 2.56
C LEU A 38 6.49 4.13 2.39
N ASP A 39 6.88 4.63 1.22
CA ASP A 39 8.24 5.16 0.96
C ASP A 39 8.55 6.40 1.81
N ARG A 40 7.58 7.29 2.01
CA ARG A 40 7.76 8.47 2.89
C ARG A 40 7.82 8.04 4.36
N ALA A 41 6.88 7.22 4.80
CA ALA A 41 6.89 6.67 6.16
C ALA A 41 8.16 5.85 6.43
N ALA A 42 8.70 5.16 5.43
CA ALA A 42 9.96 4.42 5.50
C ALA A 42 11.16 5.32 5.76
N LYS A 43 11.24 6.43 5.01
CA LYS A 43 12.30 7.42 5.17
C LYS A 43 12.25 8.10 6.54
N ASP A 44 11.04 8.34 7.05
CA ASP A 44 10.86 8.99 8.37
C ASP A 44 10.98 8.02 9.56
N SER A 45 10.67 6.73 9.38
CA SER A 45 10.66 5.75 10.48
C SER A 45 11.89 4.86 10.53
N GLY A 46 12.67 4.73 9.46
CA GLY A 46 13.81 3.80 9.37
C GLY A 46 13.42 2.31 9.35
N ILE A 47 12.12 1.98 9.51
CA ILE A 47 11.62 0.61 9.73
C ILE A 47 11.41 -0.16 8.40
N CYS A 48 11.29 0.53 7.27
CA CYS A 48 10.87 -0.10 6.02
C CYS A 48 12.00 -0.53 5.08
N GLN A 49 13.26 -0.12 5.29
CA GLN A 49 14.35 -0.67 4.47
C GLN A 49 14.48 -2.19 4.67
N GLU A 50 14.47 -2.66 5.92
CA GLU A 50 14.54 -4.09 6.23
C GLU A 50 13.32 -4.90 5.73
N LEU A 51 12.13 -4.29 5.67
CA LEU A 51 10.91 -4.98 5.23
C LEU A 51 10.84 -5.15 3.70
N PHE A 52 11.43 -4.21 2.95
CA PHE A 52 11.54 -4.27 1.49
C PHE A 52 12.75 -5.10 1.03
N GLU A 53 13.90 -5.04 1.72
CA GLU A 53 15.10 -5.83 1.38
C GLU A 53 14.88 -7.35 1.49
N HIS A 54 13.91 -7.80 2.28
CA HIS A 54 13.61 -9.23 2.43
C HIS A 54 12.55 -9.79 1.48
N HIS A 55 11.86 -8.96 0.68
CA HIS A 55 10.74 -9.40 -0.17
C HIS A 55 10.81 -8.97 -1.64
N ASP A 56 11.85 -8.27 -2.08
CA ASP A 56 12.11 -8.09 -3.51
C ASP A 56 12.96 -9.27 -4.04
N GLU A 57 12.26 -10.13 -4.79
CA GLU A 57 12.74 -11.14 -5.74
C GLU A 57 13.89 -12.08 -5.29
N LYS A 58 13.52 -13.24 -4.74
CA LYS A 58 14.23 -14.48 -5.09
C LYS A 58 13.51 -15.13 -6.29
N PRO A 59 14.27 -15.65 -7.27
CA PRO A 59 13.73 -16.25 -8.50
C PRO A 59 12.86 -17.49 -8.23
#